data_AF-A0A7V3EUN6-F1
#
_entry.id   AF-A0A7V3EUN6-F1
#
_cell.length_a   1.000
_cell.length_b   1.000
_cell.length_c   1.000
_cell.angle_alpha   90.00
_cell.angle_beta   90.00
_cell.angle_gamma   90.00
#
_symmetry.space_group_name_H-M   'P 1'
#
loop_
_entity.id
_entity.type
_entity.pdbx_description
1 polymer ?
#
loop_
_entity_poly.entity_id
_entity_poly.type
_entity_poly.pdbx_seq_one_letter_code
_entity_poly.pdbx_strand_id
1 'polypeptide(L)'
;MEIIKGAFSSNLKNLILGTGPSTFILDYSQYRSPLLNQTLFWGTRFLRGHSMFFDWILTKGILGGLTLLFLYFLVVYYFFFKNLKKENIFDIKLAIGASVISLIFVSLFYPFNFTLWFLFWLLIGIFIFFFSQRETHFKIDTPKKGMVLNFLFISSLIFCLFLIFYNIRWYLAEINYLRGMESTDLGKGISYLVKAAQLNPLMDNYWRDLSQLYLAQANLVAQDQTISLEEKRNRINLMVGLGGEAINRATNLAPMNVANWNVRGFFYQNLIGIEGAENQALASYRRAIQLEPSSPFSYGEMGRVYILLAQNYGQKGDEDKKAENLNLAIEVFKQILFN
;
A
#
# COMPACT_ATOMS: atom_id res chain seq x y z
N MET A 1 -0.05 -17.01 -8.85
CA MET A 1 0.06 -17.09 -10.32
C MET A 1 -1.02 -16.26 -11.02
N GLU A 2 -2.29 -16.38 -10.61
CA GLU A 2 -3.41 -15.57 -11.16
C GLU A 2 -3.14 -14.05 -11.11
N ILE A 3 -2.62 -13.55 -9.98
CA ILE A 3 -2.27 -12.13 -9.82
C ILE A 3 -1.26 -11.66 -10.89
N ILE A 4 -0.19 -12.43 -11.13
CA ILE A 4 0.82 -12.09 -12.14
C ILE A 4 0.21 -12.11 -13.53
N LYS A 5 -0.59 -13.14 -13.84
CA LYS A 5 -1.27 -13.27 -15.13
C LYS A 5 -2.19 -12.07 -15.37
N GLY A 6 -3.00 -11.69 -14.38
CA GLY A 6 -3.88 -10.54 -14.44
C GLY A 6 -3.10 -9.24 -14.68
N ALA A 7 -2.12 -8.96 -13.82
CA ALA A 7 -1.32 -7.74 -13.88
C ALA A 7 -0.54 -7.57 -15.20
N PHE A 8 -0.02 -8.67 -15.76
CA PHE A 8 0.75 -8.64 -17.01
C PHE A 8 -0.14 -8.59 -18.26
N SER A 9 -1.33 -9.18 -18.20
CA SER A 9 -2.29 -9.16 -19.31
C SER A 9 -2.96 -7.78 -19.50
N SER A 10 -2.99 -6.94 -18.45
CA SER A 10 -3.69 -5.66 -18.51
C SER A 10 -2.96 -4.59 -19.31
N ASN A 11 -1.62 -4.62 -19.35
CA ASN A 11 -0.81 -3.62 -20.05
C ASN A 11 0.58 -4.17 -20.41
N LEU A 12 1.03 -3.92 -21.65
CA LEU A 12 2.37 -4.28 -22.11
C LEU A 12 3.49 -3.66 -21.25
N LYS A 13 3.28 -2.45 -20.72
CA LYS A 13 4.22 -1.82 -19.78
C LYS A 13 4.42 -2.69 -18.53
N ASN A 14 3.33 -3.22 -17.97
CA ASN A 14 3.38 -4.04 -16.76
C ASN A 14 4.12 -5.36 -17.00
N LEU A 15 3.95 -5.95 -18.18
CA LEU A 15 4.69 -7.14 -18.57
C LEU A 15 6.21 -6.89 -18.58
N ILE A 16 6.64 -5.77 -19.17
CA ILE A 16 8.08 -5.49 -19.38
C ILE A 16 8.73 -4.95 -18.11
N LEU A 17 8.13 -3.94 -17.48
CA LEU A 17 8.70 -3.17 -16.37
C LEU A 17 8.06 -3.45 -15.00
N GLY A 18 6.98 -4.25 -14.97
CA GLY A 18 6.24 -4.52 -13.76
C GLY A 18 5.23 -3.43 -13.43
N THR A 19 4.45 -3.67 -12.39
CA THR A 19 3.45 -2.71 -11.91
C THR A 19 4.06 -1.59 -11.06
N GLY A 20 5.32 -1.75 -10.64
CA GLY A 20 6.10 -0.79 -9.87
C GLY A 20 6.47 -1.30 -8.47
N PRO A 21 7.42 -0.65 -7.78
CA PRO A 21 7.72 -0.99 -6.39
C PRO A 21 6.50 -0.79 -5.47
N SER A 22 6.32 -1.68 -4.51
CA SER A 22 5.26 -1.59 -3.48
C SER A 22 3.81 -1.60 -3.99
N THR A 23 3.56 -2.12 -5.19
CA THR A 23 2.22 -2.22 -5.79
C THR A 23 1.52 -3.56 -5.58
N PHE A 24 2.17 -4.54 -4.94
CA PHE A 24 1.61 -5.89 -4.74
C PHE A 24 0.21 -5.86 -4.16
N ILE A 25 -0.06 -5.02 -3.14
CA ILE A 25 -1.39 -4.92 -2.53
C ILE A 25 -2.48 -4.50 -3.54
N LEU A 26 -2.14 -3.67 -4.52
CA LEU A 26 -3.07 -3.19 -5.55
C LEU A 26 -3.40 -4.32 -6.53
N ASP A 27 -2.37 -5.02 -7.00
CA ASP A 27 -2.53 -6.16 -7.90
C ASP A 27 -3.24 -7.33 -7.20
N TYR A 28 -2.92 -7.56 -5.93
CA TYR A 28 -3.60 -8.51 -5.08
C TYR A 28 -5.08 -8.16 -4.95
N SER A 29 -5.41 -6.89 -4.70
CA SER A 29 -6.80 -6.46 -4.58
C SER A 29 -7.57 -6.72 -5.88
N GLN A 30 -6.98 -6.38 -7.02
CA GLN A 30 -7.62 -6.53 -8.33
C GLN A 30 -7.81 -7.99 -8.76
N TYR A 31 -6.85 -8.87 -8.45
CA TYR A 31 -6.74 -10.20 -9.06
C TYR A 31 -6.71 -11.37 -8.07
N ARG A 32 -6.99 -11.16 -6.77
CA ARG A 32 -7.09 -12.26 -5.81
C ARG A 32 -8.23 -13.21 -6.17
N SER A 33 -8.03 -14.49 -5.86
CA SER A 33 -9.02 -15.54 -6.12
C SER A 33 -10.27 -15.36 -5.25
N PRO A 34 -11.49 -15.47 -5.83
CA PRO A 34 -12.75 -15.59 -5.09
C PRO A 34 -12.76 -16.67 -4.01
N LEU A 35 -12.00 -17.76 -4.20
CA LEU A 35 -11.91 -18.86 -3.23
C LEU A 35 -11.41 -18.39 -1.85
N LEU A 36 -10.67 -17.28 -1.79
CA LEU A 36 -10.21 -16.72 -0.52
C LEU A 36 -11.37 -16.25 0.37
N ASN A 37 -12.54 -15.93 -0.22
CA ASN A 37 -13.74 -15.53 0.51
C ASN A 37 -14.29 -16.63 1.43
N GLN A 38 -13.89 -17.89 1.20
CA GLN A 38 -14.27 -19.04 2.02
C GLN A 38 -13.30 -19.29 3.20
N THR A 39 -12.30 -18.41 3.39
CA THR A 39 -11.26 -18.57 4.42
C THR A 39 -11.34 -17.45 5.46
N LEU A 40 -10.64 -17.61 6.58
CA LEU A 40 -10.48 -16.56 7.59
C LEU A 40 -9.77 -15.29 7.06
N PHE A 41 -9.11 -15.39 5.90
CA PHE A 41 -8.37 -14.29 5.28
C PHE A 41 -9.19 -13.50 4.25
N TRP A 42 -10.50 -13.74 4.14
CA TRP A 42 -11.36 -13.06 3.17
C TRP A 42 -11.25 -11.52 3.23
N GLY A 43 -11.05 -10.96 4.43
CA GLY A 43 -10.91 -9.51 4.66
C GLY A 43 -9.47 -9.00 4.67
N THR A 44 -8.47 -9.87 4.46
CA THR A 44 -7.05 -9.52 4.55
C THR A 44 -6.50 -9.08 3.19
N ARG A 45 -5.91 -7.88 3.16
CA ARG A 45 -5.12 -7.37 2.03
C ARG A 45 -3.64 -7.60 2.30
N PHE A 46 -3.06 -8.64 1.68
CA PHE A 46 -1.65 -8.94 1.87
C PHE A 46 -0.79 -7.88 1.17
N LEU A 47 0.20 -7.35 1.91
CA LEU A 47 1.13 -6.34 1.39
C LEU A 47 2.21 -6.94 0.47
N ARG A 48 2.41 -8.26 0.53
CA ARG A 48 3.44 -9.00 -0.21
C ARG A 48 2.95 -10.40 -0.52
N GLY A 49 3.50 -10.99 -1.58
CA GLY A 49 3.27 -12.40 -1.91
C GLY A 49 4.00 -13.35 -0.97
N HIS A 50 3.71 -14.65 -1.09
CA HIS A 50 4.43 -15.70 -0.35
C HIS A 50 5.88 -15.89 -0.82
N SER A 51 6.27 -15.35 -1.98
CA SER A 51 7.58 -15.54 -2.60
C SER A 51 8.17 -14.20 -3.00
N MET A 52 9.39 -13.92 -2.55
CA MET A 52 10.13 -12.71 -2.96
C MET A 52 10.37 -12.72 -4.47
N PHE A 53 10.69 -13.87 -5.04
CA PHE A 53 10.95 -14.01 -6.47
C PHE A 53 9.73 -13.65 -7.33
N PHE A 54 8.56 -14.18 -7.00
CA PHE A 54 7.34 -13.87 -7.74
C PHE A 54 6.87 -12.42 -7.53
N ASP A 55 7.04 -11.88 -6.32
CA ASP A 55 6.77 -10.46 -6.03
C ASP A 55 7.74 -9.53 -6.80
N TRP A 56 9.02 -9.93 -6.92
CA TRP A 56 10.01 -9.20 -7.70
C TRP A 56 9.64 -9.14 -9.19
N ILE A 57 9.21 -10.26 -9.76
CA ILE A 57 8.75 -10.31 -11.16
C ILE A 57 7.49 -9.47 -11.33
N LEU A 58 6.50 -9.58 -10.45
CA LEU A 58 5.27 -8.79 -10.54
C LEU A 58 5.58 -7.28 -10.53
N THR A 59 6.40 -6.84 -9.59
CA THR A 59 6.68 -5.41 -9.35
C THR A 59 7.68 -4.82 -10.35
N LYS A 60 8.58 -5.62 -10.94
CA LYS A 60 9.66 -5.14 -11.83
C LYS A 60 9.64 -5.75 -13.24
N GLY A 61 8.62 -6.54 -13.54
CA GLY A 61 8.37 -7.13 -14.84
C GLY A 61 9.38 -8.19 -15.24
N ILE A 62 9.31 -8.60 -16.49
CA ILE A 62 10.22 -9.58 -17.07
C ILE A 62 11.67 -9.05 -17.06
N LEU A 63 11.91 -7.76 -17.32
CA LEU A 63 13.27 -7.22 -17.31
C LEU A 63 13.90 -7.29 -15.91
N GLY A 64 13.13 -6.93 -14.88
CA GLY A 64 13.57 -7.07 -13.49
C GLY A 64 13.80 -8.53 -13.11
N GLY A 65 12.91 -9.43 -13.54
CA GLY A 65 13.04 -10.88 -13.36
C GLY A 65 14.30 -11.45 -14.01
N LEU A 66 14.56 -11.13 -15.27
CA LEU A 66 15.76 -11.55 -16.00
C LEU A 66 17.03 -11.02 -15.35
N THR A 67 17.03 -9.78 -14.87
CA THR A 67 18.17 -9.20 -14.15
C THR A 67 18.46 -9.96 -12.85
N LEU A 68 17.42 -10.31 -12.08
CA LEU A 68 17.56 -11.09 -10.86
C LEU A 68 18.04 -12.52 -11.13
N LEU A 69 17.46 -13.18 -12.15
CA LEU A 69 17.87 -14.51 -12.58
C LEU A 69 19.31 -14.52 -13.08
N PHE A 70 19.73 -13.48 -13.81
CA PHE A 70 21.12 -13.32 -14.23
C PHE A 70 22.06 -13.19 -13.03
N LEU A 71 21.69 -12.40 -12.01
CA LEU A 71 22.45 -12.31 -10.76
C LEU A 71 22.53 -13.68 -10.07
N TYR A 72 21.42 -14.41 -9.94
CA TYR A 72 21.40 -15.75 -9.34
C TYR A 72 22.27 -16.73 -10.11
N PHE A 73 22.18 -16.70 -11.44
CA PHE A 73 23.03 -17.49 -12.33
C PHE A 73 24.50 -17.16 -12.12
N LEU A 74 24.90 -15.88 -12.06
CA LEU A 74 26.28 -15.49 -11.83
C LEU A 74 26.81 -16.02 -10.49
N VAL A 75 26.03 -15.90 -9.40
CA VAL A 75 26.42 -16.42 -8.09
C VAL A 75 26.64 -17.93 -8.15
N VAL A 76 25.67 -18.67 -8.68
CA VAL A 76 25.73 -20.14 -8.81
C VAL A 76 26.89 -20.56 -9.71
N TYR A 77 27.06 -19.90 -10.86
CA TYR A 77 28.14 -20.16 -11.80
C TYR A 77 29.51 -19.96 -11.16
N TYR A 78 29.74 -18.81 -10.52
CA TYR A 78 31.01 -18.50 -9.87
C TYR A 78 31.30 -19.43 -8.69
N PHE A 79 30.27 -19.81 -7.91
CA PHE A 79 30.46 -20.70 -6.78
C PHE A 79 30.76 -22.14 -7.25
N PHE A 80 29.87 -22.76 -8.02
CA PHE A 80 29.96 -24.17 -8.41
C PHE A 80 30.99 -24.46 -9.50
N PHE A 81 31.03 -23.65 -10.55
CA PHE A 81 31.79 -24.00 -11.76
C PHE A 81 33.20 -23.42 -11.75
N LYS A 82 33.37 -22.20 -11.25
CA LYS A 82 34.66 -21.52 -11.26
C LYS A 82 35.53 -21.84 -10.05
N ASN A 83 34.89 -22.11 -8.91
CA ASN A 83 35.59 -22.22 -7.65
C ASN A 83 35.53 -23.63 -7.08
N LEU A 84 34.36 -24.26 -6.86
CA LEU A 84 34.19 -25.51 -6.08
C LEU A 84 35.13 -26.69 -6.41
N LYS A 85 35.72 -26.74 -7.61
CA LYS A 85 36.72 -27.75 -8.01
C LYS A 85 38.16 -27.44 -7.54
N LYS A 86 38.40 -26.32 -6.85
CA LYS A 86 39.71 -25.93 -6.33
C LYS A 86 39.90 -26.49 -4.92
N GLU A 87 41.06 -27.10 -4.66
CA GLU A 87 41.37 -27.81 -3.41
C GLU A 87 41.20 -26.97 -2.12
N ASN A 88 41.32 -25.64 -2.19
CA ASN A 88 41.26 -24.72 -1.03
C ASN A 88 39.88 -24.07 -0.79
N ILE A 89 38.77 -24.80 -0.96
CA ILE A 89 37.42 -24.23 -0.77
C ILE A 89 36.75 -24.58 0.55
N PHE A 90 37.23 -25.60 1.26
CA PHE A 90 36.67 -26.05 2.54
C PHE A 90 36.87 -25.08 3.73
N ASP A 91 36.94 -23.77 3.46
CA ASP A 91 37.08 -22.68 4.43
C ASP A 91 35.84 -21.74 4.41
N ILE A 92 36.00 -20.52 4.93
CA ILE A 92 34.98 -19.45 4.97
C ILE A 92 34.28 -19.20 3.62
N LYS A 93 34.94 -19.48 2.50
CA LYS A 93 34.39 -19.37 1.14
C LYS A 93 33.18 -20.29 0.94
N LEU A 94 33.27 -21.55 1.40
CA LEU A 94 32.15 -22.49 1.33
C LEU A 94 30.97 -21.97 2.15
N ALA A 95 31.23 -21.49 3.37
CA ALA A 95 30.20 -20.96 4.25
C ALA A 95 29.47 -19.74 3.64
N ILE A 96 30.21 -18.78 3.06
CA ILE A 96 29.63 -17.60 2.41
C ILE A 96 28.81 -18.01 1.18
N GLY A 97 29.36 -18.84 0.30
CA GLY A 97 28.66 -19.25 -0.91
C GLY A 97 27.40 -20.07 -0.62
N ALA A 98 27.48 -21.00 0.33
CA ALA A 98 26.32 -21.76 0.80
C ALA A 98 25.26 -20.85 1.43
N SER A 99 25.67 -19.82 2.18
CA SER A 99 24.74 -18.85 2.78
C SER A 99 24.01 -18.02 1.72
N VAL A 100 24.71 -17.53 0.69
CA VAL A 100 24.07 -16.79 -0.42
C VAL A 100 23.13 -17.71 -1.20
N ILE A 101 23.52 -18.95 -1.49
CA ILE A 101 22.67 -19.92 -2.18
C ILE A 101 21.43 -20.26 -1.36
N SER A 102 21.58 -20.43 -0.04
CA SER A 102 20.46 -20.64 0.86
C SER A 102 19.48 -19.46 0.79
N LEU A 103 19.96 -18.21 0.79
CA LEU A 103 19.10 -17.04 0.62
C LEU A 103 18.42 -17.00 -0.76
N ILE A 104 19.12 -17.36 -1.84
CA ILE A 104 18.51 -17.51 -3.18
C ILE A 104 17.39 -18.55 -3.15
N PHE A 105 17.61 -19.68 -2.47
CA PHE A 105 16.57 -20.70 -2.33
C PHE A 105 15.38 -20.20 -1.51
N VAL A 106 15.64 -19.55 -0.36
CA VAL A 106 14.61 -18.96 0.50
C VAL A 106 13.80 -17.90 -0.24
N SER A 107 14.41 -17.11 -1.15
CA SER A 107 13.68 -16.08 -1.90
C SER A 107 12.58 -16.65 -2.82
N LEU A 108 12.69 -17.92 -3.22
CA LEU A 108 11.69 -18.59 -4.05
C LEU A 108 10.40 -18.90 -3.26
N PHE A 109 10.50 -19.07 -1.94
CA PHE A 109 9.40 -19.55 -1.09
C PHE A 109 9.02 -18.62 0.05
N TYR A 110 9.78 -17.54 0.28
CA TYR A 110 9.57 -16.62 1.39
C TYR A 110 9.80 -15.16 0.98
N PRO A 111 8.94 -14.21 1.41
CA PRO A 111 9.12 -12.80 1.12
C PRO A 111 10.21 -12.18 2.01
N PHE A 112 11.21 -11.57 1.39
CA PHE A 112 12.28 -10.92 2.16
C PHE A 112 11.74 -9.70 2.92
N ASN A 113 12.02 -9.68 4.24
CA ASN A 113 11.89 -8.49 5.06
C ASN A 113 13.17 -7.64 4.97
N PHE A 114 13.21 -6.52 5.68
CA PHE A 114 14.38 -5.62 5.66
C PHE A 114 15.66 -6.34 6.08
N THR A 115 15.60 -7.17 7.14
CA THR A 115 16.76 -7.92 7.64
C THR A 115 17.29 -8.90 6.59
N LEU A 116 16.43 -9.67 5.92
CA LEU A 116 16.85 -10.59 4.86
C LEU A 116 17.43 -9.86 3.65
N TRP A 117 16.85 -8.71 3.27
CA TRP A 117 17.42 -7.87 2.22
C TRP A 117 18.81 -7.36 2.58
N PHE A 118 18.98 -6.87 3.80
CA PHE A 118 20.27 -6.41 4.30
C PHE A 118 21.30 -7.55 4.28
N LEU A 119 20.95 -8.72 4.82
CA LEU A 119 21.83 -9.89 4.82
C LEU A 119 22.16 -10.37 3.40
N PHE A 120 21.19 -10.37 2.49
CA PHE A 120 21.41 -10.76 1.10
C PHE A 120 22.47 -9.87 0.43
N TRP A 121 22.32 -8.54 0.51
CA TRP A 121 23.27 -7.63 -0.12
C TRP A 121 24.64 -7.61 0.56
N LEU A 122 24.67 -7.72 1.89
CA LEU A 122 25.92 -7.86 2.64
C LEU A 122 26.68 -9.12 2.20
N LEU A 123 26.01 -10.27 2.15
CA LEU A 123 26.62 -11.54 1.75
C LEU A 123 27.02 -11.55 0.27
N ILE A 124 26.27 -10.88 -0.62
CA ILE A 124 26.70 -10.66 -2.01
C ILE A 124 28.00 -9.86 -2.08
N GLY A 125 28.13 -8.78 -1.28
CA GLY A 125 29.36 -7.99 -1.22
C GLY A 125 30.56 -8.82 -0.74
N ILE A 126 30.37 -9.57 0.34
CA ILE A 126 31.39 -10.47 0.89
C ILE A 126 31.72 -11.59 -0.12
N PHE A 127 30.71 -12.16 -0.79
CA PHE A 127 30.90 -13.17 -1.83
C PHE A 127 31.76 -12.61 -2.97
N ILE A 128 31.46 -11.41 -3.47
CA ILE A 128 32.27 -10.77 -4.51
C ILE A 128 33.71 -10.56 -4.03
N PHE A 129 33.91 -10.11 -2.78
CA PHE A 129 35.25 -9.93 -2.21
C PHE A 129 36.08 -11.23 -2.21
N PHE A 130 35.50 -12.37 -1.81
CA PHE A 130 36.23 -13.63 -1.75
C PHE A 130 36.39 -14.35 -3.11
N PHE A 131 35.44 -14.16 -4.03
CA PHE A 131 35.35 -14.92 -5.28
C PHE A 131 35.75 -14.11 -6.53
N SER A 132 35.84 -12.78 -6.45
CA SER A 132 36.38 -11.92 -7.50
C SER A 132 37.85 -11.64 -7.23
N GLN A 133 38.73 -12.36 -7.95
CA GLN A 133 40.19 -12.17 -7.85
C GLN A 133 40.72 -11.03 -8.75
N ARG A 134 39.84 -10.29 -9.43
CA ARG A 134 40.25 -9.20 -10.31
C ARG A 134 40.24 -7.90 -9.53
N GLU A 135 41.41 -7.47 -9.10
CA GLU A 135 41.62 -6.10 -8.63
C GLU A 135 41.76 -5.17 -9.84
N THR A 136 40.76 -4.31 -10.03
CA THR A 136 40.87 -3.23 -11.02
C THR A 136 41.46 -2.00 -10.34
N HIS A 137 42.74 -1.73 -10.57
CA HIS A 137 43.37 -0.52 -10.06
C HIS A 137 43.01 0.68 -10.94
N PHE A 138 42.19 1.58 -10.42
CA PHE A 138 42.02 2.91 -11.02
C PHE A 138 43.20 3.79 -10.61
N LYS A 139 44.11 4.05 -11.54
CA LYS A 139 45.24 4.97 -11.30
C LYS A 139 44.73 6.41 -11.19
N ILE A 140 44.75 6.94 -9.97
CA ILE A 140 44.56 8.37 -9.69
C ILE A 140 45.93 9.04 -9.80
N ASP A 141 46.39 9.19 -11.04
CA ASP A 141 47.73 9.64 -11.41
C ASP A 141 47.85 11.16 -11.63
N THR A 142 46.72 11.87 -11.64
CA THR A 142 46.69 13.32 -11.86
C THR A 142 45.93 14.04 -10.76
N PRO A 143 46.37 15.24 -10.35
CA PRO A 143 45.64 16.08 -9.40
C PRO A 143 44.19 16.31 -9.81
N LYS A 144 43.91 16.46 -11.12
CA LYS A 144 42.56 16.62 -11.67
C LYS A 144 41.65 15.42 -11.36
N LYS A 145 42.13 14.18 -11.57
CA LYS A 145 41.35 12.96 -11.24
C LYS A 145 41.08 12.85 -9.75
N GLY A 146 42.08 13.16 -8.91
CA GLY A 146 41.92 13.17 -7.45
C GLY A 146 40.90 14.21 -6.97
N MET A 147 40.95 15.42 -7.55
CA MET A 147 39.98 16.48 -7.28
C MET A 147 38.56 16.06 -7.65
N VAL A 148 38.36 15.47 -8.83
CA VAL A 148 37.03 15.00 -9.27
C VAL A 148 36.49 13.90 -8.36
N LEU A 149 37.31 12.91 -8.00
CA LEU A 149 36.89 11.82 -7.11
C LEU A 149 36.54 12.32 -5.70
N ASN A 150 37.36 13.20 -5.13
CA ASN A 150 37.08 13.81 -3.83
C ASN A 150 35.81 14.66 -3.89
N PHE A 151 35.61 15.43 -4.96
CA PHE A 151 34.38 16.18 -5.16
C PHE A 151 33.16 15.25 -5.21
N LEU A 152 33.19 14.20 -6.03
CA LEU A 152 32.09 13.23 -6.12
C LEU A 152 31.81 12.53 -4.78
N PHE A 153 32.85 12.15 -4.04
CA PHE A 153 32.71 11.54 -2.72
C PHE A 153 32.06 12.50 -1.71
N ILE A 154 32.57 13.73 -1.60
CA ILE A 154 32.04 14.74 -0.68
C ILE A 154 30.62 15.13 -1.07
N SER A 155 30.34 15.33 -2.37
CA SER A 155 29.00 15.59 -2.87
C SER A 155 28.04 14.45 -2.57
N SER A 156 28.47 13.19 -2.72
CA SER A 156 27.66 12.03 -2.35
C SER A 156 27.37 12.01 -0.84
N LEU A 157 28.33 12.36 0.01
CA LEU A 157 28.16 12.39 1.46
C LEU A 157 27.19 13.50 1.88
N ILE A 158 27.35 14.70 1.33
CA ILE A 158 26.43 15.84 1.55
C ILE A 158 25.04 15.49 1.05
N PHE A 159 24.92 14.84 -0.12
CA PHE A 159 23.64 14.40 -0.65
C PHE A 159 22.96 13.36 0.25
N CYS A 160 23.70 12.39 0.78
CA CYS A 160 23.18 11.43 1.76
C CYS A 160 22.69 12.13 3.03
N LEU A 161 23.46 13.08 3.58
CA LEU A 161 23.04 13.86 4.74
C LEU A 161 21.78 14.68 4.43
N PHE A 162 21.73 15.34 3.28
CA PHE A 162 20.56 16.07 2.83
C PHE A 162 19.33 15.16 2.77
N LEU A 163 19.46 13.94 2.21
CA LEU A 163 18.37 12.98 2.19
C LEU A 163 17.92 12.61 3.61
N ILE A 164 18.84 12.34 4.54
CA ILE A 164 18.48 12.04 5.94
C ILE A 164 17.71 13.19 6.57
N PHE A 165 18.20 14.43 6.46
CA PHE A 165 17.53 15.61 7.01
C PHE A 165 16.19 15.89 6.33
N TYR A 166 16.09 15.71 5.01
CA TYR A 166 14.85 15.88 4.27
C TYR A 166 13.77 14.87 4.69
N ASN A 167 14.18 13.65 5.03
CA ASN A 167 13.28 12.57 5.41
C ASN A 167 12.87 12.59 6.90
N ILE A 168 13.51 13.40 7.75
CA ILE A 168 13.16 13.47 9.18
C ILE A 168 11.70 13.91 9.42
N ARG A 169 11.17 14.78 8.55
CA ARG A 169 9.78 15.23 8.62
C ARG A 169 8.80 14.07 8.40
N TRP A 170 9.14 13.07 7.58
CA TRP A 170 8.30 11.89 7.37
C TRP A 170 8.28 10.99 8.60
N TYR A 171 9.43 10.83 9.26
CA TYR A 171 9.51 10.12 10.54
C TYR A 171 8.69 10.84 11.63
N LEU A 172 8.80 12.17 11.73
CA LEU A 172 7.97 12.96 12.64
C LEU A 172 6.47 12.87 12.30
N ALA A 173 6.12 12.78 11.02
CA ALA A 173 4.74 12.57 10.59
C ALA A 173 4.21 11.24 11.12
N GLU A 174 4.98 10.15 10.98
CA GLU A 174 4.61 8.82 11.48
C GLU A 174 4.41 8.80 13.00
N ILE A 175 5.30 9.45 13.75
CA ILE A 175 5.13 9.58 15.21
C ILE A 175 3.81 10.29 15.55
N ASN A 176 3.48 11.38 14.86
CA ASN A 176 2.22 12.09 15.09
C ASN A 176 1.02 11.23 14.66
N TYR A 177 1.11 10.50 13.55
CA TYR A 177 0.06 9.59 13.12
C TYR A 177 -0.22 8.52 14.19
N LEU A 178 0.81 7.80 14.66
CA LEU A 178 0.67 6.78 15.70
C LEU A 178 0.08 7.37 16.99
N ARG A 179 0.61 8.51 17.47
CA ARG A 179 0.07 9.19 18.66
C ARG A 179 -1.38 9.61 18.51
N GLY A 180 -1.80 9.99 17.31
CA GLY A 180 -3.18 10.36 17.07
C GLY A 180 -4.11 9.14 17.01
N MET A 181 -3.65 8.03 16.44
CA MET A 181 -4.39 6.76 16.40
C MET A 181 -4.51 6.09 17.77
N GLU A 182 -3.51 6.25 18.64
CA GLU A 182 -3.50 5.73 20.00
C GLU A 182 -4.18 6.67 21.01
N SER A 183 -4.60 7.87 20.58
CA SER A 183 -5.18 8.86 21.48
C SER A 183 -6.58 8.46 21.94
N THR A 184 -6.81 8.46 23.25
CA THR A 184 -8.15 8.26 23.83
C THR A 184 -9.04 9.49 23.72
N ASP A 185 -8.45 10.66 23.47
CA ASP A 185 -9.14 11.93 23.29
C ASP A 185 -9.23 12.23 21.80
N LEU A 186 -10.45 12.28 21.26
CA LEU A 186 -10.69 12.45 19.84
C LEU A 186 -10.13 13.77 19.29
N GLY A 187 -10.23 14.86 20.06
CA GLY A 187 -9.74 16.18 19.65
C GLY A 187 -8.21 16.22 19.58
N LYS A 188 -7.53 15.57 20.55
CA LYS A 188 -6.07 15.37 20.49
C LYS A 188 -5.68 14.46 19.33
N GLY A 189 -6.43 13.38 19.12
CA GLY A 189 -6.26 12.46 17.98
C GLY A 189 -6.25 13.19 16.64
N ILE A 190 -7.30 13.99 16.39
CA ILE A 190 -7.42 14.84 15.20
C ILE A 190 -6.23 15.81 15.10
N SER A 191 -5.88 16.49 16.19
CA SER A 191 -4.77 17.46 16.19
C SER A 191 -3.42 16.83 15.82
N TYR A 192 -3.16 15.61 16.28
CA TYR A 192 -1.96 14.86 15.91
C TYR A 192 -2.00 14.40 14.46
N LEU A 193 -3.13 13.85 13.98
CA LEU A 193 -3.25 13.45 12.57
C LEU A 193 -3.15 14.64 11.60
N VAL A 194 -3.69 15.81 11.97
CA VAL A 194 -3.50 17.05 11.18
C VAL A 194 -2.02 17.41 11.08
N LYS A 195 -1.27 17.34 12.18
CA LYS A 195 0.19 17.55 12.16
C LYS A 195 0.90 16.52 11.28
N ALA A 196 0.50 15.25 11.35
CA ALA A 196 1.05 14.20 10.49
C ALA A 196 0.81 14.52 9.01
N ALA A 197 -0.41 14.92 8.65
CA ALA A 197 -0.79 15.29 7.29
C ALA A 197 -0.08 16.56 6.78
N GLN A 198 0.24 17.51 7.67
CA GLN A 198 1.06 18.69 7.33
C GLN A 198 2.53 18.33 7.07
N LEU A 199 3.10 17.43 7.88
CA LEU A 199 4.50 17.00 7.76
C LEU A 199 4.74 16.07 6.56
N ASN A 200 3.76 15.21 6.24
CA ASN A 200 3.79 14.36 5.06
C ASN A 200 2.40 14.28 4.39
N PRO A 201 2.09 15.22 3.47
CA PRO A 201 0.77 15.31 2.85
C PRO A 201 0.51 14.23 1.78
N LEU A 202 1.50 13.39 1.46
CA LEU A 202 1.41 12.38 0.40
C LEU A 202 0.82 11.05 0.88
N MET A 203 0.65 10.88 2.20
CA MET A 203 0.15 9.66 2.81
C MET A 203 -1.38 9.68 2.82
N ASP A 204 -1.98 8.86 1.96
CA ASP A 204 -3.43 8.75 1.80
C ASP A 204 -4.13 8.22 3.06
N ASN A 205 -3.48 7.33 3.82
CA ASN A 205 -4.02 6.81 5.08
C ASN A 205 -4.25 7.92 6.12
N TYR A 206 -3.40 8.94 6.21
CA TYR A 206 -3.59 10.05 7.15
C TYR A 206 -4.89 10.79 6.86
N TRP A 207 -5.15 11.09 5.59
CA TRP A 207 -6.35 11.77 5.13
C TRP A 207 -7.60 10.89 5.26
N ARG A 208 -7.48 9.60 4.94
CA ARG A 208 -8.54 8.62 5.13
C ARG A 208 -8.95 8.53 6.60
N ASP A 209 -7.99 8.43 7.52
CA ASP A 209 -8.28 8.28 8.94
C ASP A 209 -8.78 9.60 9.54
N LEU A 210 -8.25 10.75 9.11
CA LEU A 210 -8.80 12.07 9.46
C LEU A 210 -10.29 12.18 9.11
N SER A 211 -10.70 11.71 7.93
CA SER A 211 -12.11 11.77 7.53
C SER A 211 -13.03 11.01 8.49
N GLN A 212 -12.58 9.85 8.98
CA GLN A 212 -13.30 9.03 9.94
C GLN A 212 -13.35 9.70 11.31
N LEU A 213 -12.24 10.31 11.76
CA LEU A 213 -12.22 11.04 13.03
C LEU A 213 -13.12 12.27 13.00
N TYR A 214 -13.15 13.01 11.88
CA TYR A 214 -14.07 14.14 11.72
C TYR A 214 -15.53 13.70 11.72
N LEU A 215 -15.86 12.57 11.08
CA LEU A 215 -17.20 12.01 11.13
C LEU A 215 -17.58 11.58 12.56
N ALA A 216 -16.68 10.93 13.29
CA ALA A 216 -16.88 10.59 14.69
C ALA A 216 -17.09 11.84 15.57
N GLN A 217 -16.33 12.91 15.32
CA GLN A 217 -16.47 14.17 16.03
C GLN A 217 -17.82 14.83 15.73
N ALA A 218 -18.29 14.79 14.48
CA ALA A 218 -19.61 15.27 14.09
C ALA A 218 -20.71 14.51 14.86
N ASN A 219 -20.59 13.19 14.99
CA ASN A 219 -21.53 12.36 15.76
C ASN A 219 -21.53 12.71 17.26
N LEU A 220 -20.36 12.97 17.87
CA LEU A 220 -20.30 13.42 19.26
C LEU A 220 -20.96 14.79 19.45
N VAL A 221 -20.68 15.73 18.55
CA VAL A 221 -21.34 17.05 18.57
C VAL A 221 -22.85 16.92 18.39
N ALA A 222 -23.32 16.00 17.54
CA ALA A 222 -24.75 15.75 17.36
C ALA A 222 -25.43 15.25 18.65
N GLN A 223 -24.71 14.51 19.49
CA GLN A 223 -25.22 13.98 20.76
C GLN A 223 -25.08 14.95 21.94
N ASP A 224 -24.26 16.00 21.81
CA ASP A 224 -24.04 16.98 22.88
C ASP A 224 -25.31 17.80 23.17
N GLN A 225 -25.81 17.72 24.40
CA GLN A 225 -27.02 18.43 24.84
C GLN A 225 -26.74 19.82 25.43
N THR A 226 -25.46 20.17 25.62
CA THR A 226 -25.04 21.41 26.30
C THR A 226 -24.96 22.61 25.36
N ILE A 227 -24.82 22.38 24.06
CA ILE A 227 -24.66 23.43 23.04
C ILE A 227 -25.97 23.75 22.33
N SER A 228 -26.10 25.00 21.86
CA SER A 228 -27.29 25.45 21.12
C SER A 228 -27.44 24.71 19.79
N LEU A 229 -28.66 24.66 19.25
CA LEU A 229 -28.94 24.01 17.97
C LEU A 229 -28.15 24.64 16.81
N GLU A 230 -27.98 25.96 16.83
CA GLU A 230 -27.21 26.70 15.83
C GLU A 230 -25.72 26.34 15.90
N GLU A 231 -25.14 26.33 17.10
CA GLU A 231 -23.74 25.96 17.30
C GLU A 231 -23.48 24.51 16.92
N LYS A 232 -24.40 23.60 17.27
CA LYS A 232 -24.37 22.20 16.86
C LYS A 232 -24.33 22.06 15.34
N ARG A 233 -25.22 22.77 14.64
CA ARG A 233 -25.26 22.76 13.17
C ARG A 233 -23.95 23.28 12.57
N ASN A 234 -23.43 24.39 13.07
CA ASN A 234 -22.19 24.98 12.57
C ASN A 234 -21.00 24.04 12.74
N ARG A 235 -20.85 23.43 13.92
CA ARG A 235 -19.78 22.47 14.20
C ARG A 235 -19.90 21.20 13.37
N ILE A 236 -21.11 20.64 13.24
CA ILE A 236 -21.33 19.46 12.39
C ILE A 236 -20.97 19.78 10.94
N ASN A 237 -21.45 20.90 10.39
CA ASN A 237 -21.14 21.30 9.02
C ASN A 237 -19.64 21.48 8.79
N LEU A 238 -18.92 22.08 9.75
CA LEU A 238 -17.47 22.20 9.69
C LEU A 238 -16.79 20.82 9.67
N MET A 239 -17.15 19.92 10.58
CA MET A 239 -16.55 18.58 10.66
C MET A 239 -16.85 17.75 9.41
N VAL A 240 -18.08 17.80 8.90
CA VAL A 240 -18.47 17.13 7.65
C VAL A 240 -17.70 17.71 6.46
N GLY A 241 -17.53 19.03 6.40
CA GLY A 241 -16.73 19.70 5.37
C GLY A 241 -15.27 19.24 5.39
N LEU A 242 -14.63 19.29 6.56
CA LEU A 242 -13.24 18.85 6.76
C LEU A 242 -13.07 17.35 6.45
N GLY A 243 -14.01 16.51 6.89
CA GLY A 243 -14.01 15.08 6.60
C GLY A 243 -14.17 14.77 5.11
N GLY A 244 -15.06 15.50 4.43
CA GLY A 244 -15.26 15.40 2.98
C GLY A 244 -14.01 15.81 2.19
N GLU A 245 -13.36 16.90 2.58
CA GLU A 245 -12.09 17.33 1.97
C GLU A 245 -11.00 16.27 2.16
N ALA A 246 -10.84 15.78 3.41
CA ALA A 246 -9.84 14.77 3.73
C ALA A 246 -10.04 13.48 2.93
N ILE A 247 -11.27 12.95 2.85
CA ILE A 247 -11.50 11.71 2.13
C ILE A 247 -11.35 11.86 0.61
N ASN A 248 -11.75 13.01 0.04
CA ASN A 248 -11.52 13.30 -1.37
C ASN A 248 -10.01 13.40 -1.67
N ARG A 249 -9.24 13.99 -0.75
CA ARG A 249 -7.78 14.04 -0.86
C ARG A 249 -7.15 12.65 -0.82
N ALA A 250 -7.61 11.77 0.07
CA ALA A 250 -7.15 10.37 0.12
C ALA A 250 -7.40 9.64 -1.22
N THR A 251 -8.60 9.76 -1.80
CA THR A 251 -8.90 9.14 -3.10
C THR A 251 -8.15 9.77 -4.27
N ASN A 252 -7.82 11.07 -4.21
CA ASN A 252 -7.02 11.72 -5.24
C ASN A 252 -5.54 11.34 -5.18
N LEU A 253 -4.99 11.16 -3.98
CA LEU A 253 -3.59 10.75 -3.78
C LEU A 253 -3.34 9.30 -4.19
N ALA A 254 -4.24 8.40 -3.81
CA ALA A 254 -4.13 6.98 -4.11
C ALA A 254 -5.44 6.44 -4.71
N PRO A 255 -5.74 6.77 -5.99
CA PRO A 255 -7.00 6.41 -6.65
C PRO A 255 -7.18 4.91 -6.90
N MET A 256 -6.10 4.14 -6.78
CA MET A 256 -6.11 2.68 -6.89
C MET A 256 -6.24 1.98 -5.53
N ASN A 257 -6.19 2.73 -4.42
CA ASN A 257 -6.32 2.16 -3.09
C ASN A 257 -7.80 1.98 -2.72
N VAL A 258 -8.24 0.72 -2.70
CA VAL A 258 -9.61 0.32 -2.39
C VAL A 258 -10.06 0.81 -1.01
N ALA A 259 -9.14 0.84 -0.03
CA ALA A 259 -9.46 1.28 1.32
C ALA A 259 -9.97 2.73 1.35
N ASN A 260 -9.45 3.61 0.49
CA ASN A 260 -9.89 5.00 0.41
C ASN A 260 -11.31 5.09 -0.13
N TRP A 261 -11.63 4.30 -1.16
CA TRP A 261 -12.98 4.27 -1.74
C TRP A 261 -14.00 3.63 -0.79
N ASN A 262 -13.62 2.59 -0.05
CA ASN A 262 -14.46 2.00 0.98
C ASN A 262 -14.78 3.00 2.10
N VAL A 263 -13.77 3.73 2.59
CA VAL A 263 -14.00 4.75 3.63
C VAL A 263 -14.78 5.95 3.07
N ARG A 264 -14.59 6.33 1.81
CA ARG A 264 -15.42 7.36 1.15
C ARG A 264 -16.87 6.93 1.04
N GLY A 265 -17.12 5.68 0.67
CA GLY A 265 -18.44 5.07 0.68
C GLY A 265 -19.08 5.15 2.06
N PHE A 266 -18.35 4.71 3.09
CA PHE A 266 -18.81 4.74 4.47
C PHE A 266 -19.09 6.17 4.96
N PHE A 267 -18.20 7.11 4.66
CA PHE A 267 -18.34 8.51 5.05
C PHE A 267 -19.64 9.11 4.52
N TYR A 268 -19.89 8.99 3.21
CA TYR A 268 -21.12 9.50 2.60
C TYR A 268 -22.36 8.68 2.93
N GLN A 269 -22.23 7.38 3.20
CA GLN A 269 -23.33 6.55 3.70
C GLN A 269 -23.87 7.08 5.04
N ASN A 270 -23.00 7.50 5.95
CA ASN A 270 -23.40 8.10 7.23
C ASN A 270 -24.02 9.50 7.08
N LEU A 271 -23.94 10.08 5.88
CA LEU A 271 -24.51 11.39 5.56
C LEU A 271 -25.76 11.27 4.68
N ILE A 272 -26.28 10.06 4.44
CA ILE A 272 -27.53 9.86 3.71
C ILE A 272 -28.65 10.61 4.43
N GLY A 273 -29.35 11.47 3.69
CA GLY A 273 -30.25 12.49 4.22
C GLY A 273 -29.76 13.91 3.96
N ILE A 274 -28.46 14.09 3.69
CA ILE A 274 -27.89 15.27 3.05
C ILE A 274 -27.94 15.07 1.53
N GLU A 275 -28.34 16.11 0.80
CA GLU A 275 -28.46 16.07 -0.65
C GLU A 275 -27.16 15.59 -1.33
N GLY A 276 -27.29 14.57 -2.20
CA GLY A 276 -26.18 14.03 -2.99
C GLY A 276 -25.26 13.05 -2.26
N ALA A 277 -25.42 12.86 -0.93
CA ALA A 277 -24.62 11.90 -0.18
C ALA A 277 -24.83 10.47 -0.67
N GLU A 278 -26.06 10.09 -1.02
CA GLU A 278 -26.35 8.75 -1.54
C GLU A 278 -25.58 8.44 -2.84
N ASN A 279 -25.50 9.40 -3.76
CA ASN A 279 -24.80 9.24 -5.02
C ASN A 279 -23.30 9.10 -4.79
N GLN A 280 -22.74 9.87 -3.86
CA GLN A 280 -21.32 9.77 -3.50
C GLN A 280 -20.99 8.44 -2.84
N ALA A 281 -21.88 7.93 -1.96
CA ALA A 281 -21.70 6.63 -1.31
C ALA A 281 -21.71 5.50 -2.35
N LEU A 282 -22.75 5.43 -3.19
CA LEU A 282 -22.87 4.41 -4.23
C LEU A 282 -21.74 4.48 -5.26
N ALA A 283 -21.34 5.67 -5.71
CA ALA A 283 -20.23 5.84 -6.63
C ALA A 283 -18.90 5.34 -6.04
N SER A 284 -18.68 5.58 -4.75
CA SER A 284 -17.45 5.15 -4.06
C SER A 284 -17.40 3.63 -3.91
N TYR A 285 -18.50 2.98 -3.52
CA TYR A 285 -18.55 1.52 -3.45
C TYR A 285 -18.45 0.86 -4.82
N ARG A 286 -19.07 1.43 -5.87
CA ARG A 286 -18.86 0.97 -7.26
C ARG A 286 -17.39 1.05 -7.67
N ARG A 287 -16.69 2.12 -7.30
CA ARG A 287 -15.27 2.25 -7.57
C ARG A 287 -14.44 1.24 -6.78
N ALA A 288 -14.78 0.98 -5.52
CA ALA A 288 -14.14 -0.05 -4.72
C ALA A 288 -14.34 -1.46 -5.32
N ILE A 289 -15.54 -1.78 -5.80
CA ILE A 289 -15.86 -3.03 -6.52
C ILE A 289 -15.00 -3.19 -7.77
N GLN A 290 -14.79 -2.12 -8.55
CA GLN A 290 -13.93 -2.18 -9.73
C GLN A 290 -12.47 -2.52 -9.40
N LEU A 291 -11.99 -2.04 -8.25
CA LEU A 291 -10.60 -2.20 -7.79
C LEU A 291 -10.36 -3.50 -7.00
N GLU A 292 -11.41 -4.06 -6.41
CA GLU A 292 -11.36 -5.32 -5.64
C GLU A 292 -12.60 -6.19 -5.93
N PRO A 293 -12.76 -6.68 -7.17
CA PRO A 293 -14.00 -7.32 -7.62
C PRO A 293 -14.31 -8.63 -6.90
N SER A 294 -13.30 -9.36 -6.46
CA SER A 294 -13.49 -10.60 -5.69
C SER A 294 -13.78 -10.33 -4.20
N SER A 295 -14.04 -9.08 -3.78
CA SER A 295 -14.29 -8.74 -2.37
C SER A 295 -15.76 -8.58 -2.07
N PRO A 296 -16.33 -9.37 -1.15
CA PRO A 296 -17.75 -9.25 -0.82
C PRO A 296 -18.04 -7.96 -0.04
N PHE A 297 -17.00 -7.31 0.52
CA PHE A 297 -17.14 -6.15 1.40
C PHE A 297 -17.88 -4.99 0.72
N SER A 298 -17.37 -4.52 -0.42
CA SER A 298 -17.91 -3.33 -1.09
C SER A 298 -19.30 -3.57 -1.68
N TYR A 299 -19.61 -4.80 -2.12
CA TYR A 299 -20.97 -5.20 -2.47
C TYR A 299 -21.90 -5.19 -1.26
N GLY A 300 -21.46 -5.76 -0.13
CA GLY A 300 -22.22 -5.79 1.11
C GLY A 300 -22.62 -4.38 1.57
N GLU A 301 -21.66 -3.47 1.59
CA GLU A 301 -21.89 -2.09 1.98
C GLU A 301 -22.75 -1.33 0.96
N MET A 302 -22.58 -1.56 -0.34
CA MET A 302 -23.48 -1.01 -1.36
C MET A 302 -24.93 -1.49 -1.18
N GLY A 303 -25.13 -2.76 -0.83
CA GLY A 303 -26.45 -3.29 -0.47
C GLY A 303 -27.04 -2.63 0.78
N ARG A 304 -26.21 -2.33 1.80
CA ARG A 304 -26.64 -1.55 2.98
C ARG A 304 -27.10 -0.15 2.61
N VAL A 305 -26.40 0.53 1.69
CA VAL A 305 -26.82 1.85 1.19
C VAL A 305 -28.22 1.76 0.58
N TYR A 306 -28.49 0.78 -0.28
CA TYR A 306 -29.82 0.59 -0.85
C TYR A 306 -30.90 0.32 0.20
N ILE A 307 -30.61 -0.47 1.24
CA ILE A 307 -31.53 -0.69 2.36
C ILE A 307 -31.83 0.63 3.09
N LEU A 308 -30.82 1.46 3.36
CA LEU A 308 -30.99 2.76 4.00
C LEU A 308 -31.85 3.69 3.15
N LEU A 309 -31.67 3.70 1.83
CA LEU A 309 -32.49 4.47 0.90
C LEU A 309 -33.94 3.98 0.89
N ALA A 310 -34.16 2.66 0.87
CA ALA A 310 -35.50 2.10 0.95
C ALA A 310 -36.22 2.51 2.26
N GLN A 311 -35.51 2.51 3.39
CA GLN A 311 -36.05 2.97 4.66
C GLN A 311 -36.43 4.47 4.62
N ASN A 312 -35.56 5.31 4.04
CA ASN A 312 -35.81 6.75 3.90
C ASN A 312 -37.03 7.04 3.00
N TYR A 313 -37.15 6.36 1.86
CA TYR A 313 -38.32 6.48 0.98
C TYR A 313 -39.61 5.95 1.62
N GLY A 314 -39.53 4.84 2.35
CA GLY A 314 -40.66 4.33 3.13
C GLY A 314 -41.16 5.32 4.18
N GLN A 315 -40.26 6.01 4.89
CA GLN A 315 -40.63 7.07 5.83
C GLN A 315 -41.30 8.27 5.15
N LYS A 316 -40.98 8.53 3.89
CA LYS A 316 -41.59 9.58 3.05
C LYS A 316 -42.88 9.14 2.35
N GLY A 317 -43.27 7.87 2.48
CA GLY A 317 -44.45 7.30 1.81
C GLY A 317 -44.26 6.98 0.31
N ASP A 318 -43.02 6.97 -0.20
CA ASP A 318 -42.69 6.63 -1.59
C ASP A 318 -42.43 5.11 -1.69
N GLU A 319 -43.52 4.34 -1.78
CA GLU A 319 -43.46 2.86 -1.79
C GLU A 319 -42.80 2.30 -3.07
N ASP A 320 -42.91 3.00 -4.20
CA ASP A 320 -42.30 2.58 -5.47
C ASP A 320 -40.77 2.61 -5.36
N LYS A 321 -40.19 3.73 -4.89
CA LYS A 321 -38.73 3.82 -4.72
C LYS A 321 -38.20 2.92 -3.62
N LYS A 322 -39.00 2.70 -2.57
CA LYS A 322 -38.65 1.71 -1.55
C LYS A 322 -38.52 0.31 -2.16
N ALA A 323 -39.50 -0.12 -2.95
CA ALA A 323 -39.45 -1.42 -3.63
C ALA A 323 -38.27 -1.51 -4.61
N GLU A 324 -38.03 -0.45 -5.39
CA GLU A 324 -36.89 -0.35 -6.30
C GLU A 324 -35.55 -0.55 -5.57
N ASN A 325 -35.32 0.19 -4.49
CA ASN A 325 -34.07 0.09 -3.73
C ASN A 325 -33.90 -1.28 -3.06
N LEU A 326 -34.97 -1.91 -2.58
CA LEU A 326 -34.89 -3.28 -2.06
C LEU A 326 -34.52 -4.29 -3.15
N ASN A 327 -35.04 -4.13 -4.37
CA ASN A 327 -34.66 -4.97 -5.51
C ASN A 327 -33.18 -4.78 -5.89
N LEU A 328 -32.69 -3.54 -5.90
CA LEU A 328 -31.27 -3.24 -6.12
C LEU A 328 -30.38 -3.85 -5.04
N ALA A 329 -30.81 -3.81 -3.76
CA ALA A 329 -30.08 -4.48 -2.68
C ALA A 329 -29.97 -5.99 -2.91
N ILE A 330 -31.07 -6.65 -3.29
CA ILE A 330 -31.09 -8.08 -3.62
C ILE A 330 -30.16 -8.38 -4.80
N GLU A 331 -30.17 -7.55 -5.84
CA GLU A 331 -29.31 -7.73 -7.01
C GLU A 331 -27.81 -7.67 -6.64
N VAL A 332 -27.43 -6.67 -5.84
CA VAL A 332 -26.05 -6.52 -5.35
C VAL A 332 -25.65 -7.70 -4.45
N PHE A 333 -26.52 -8.15 -3.55
CA PHE A 333 -26.22 -9.31 -2.70
C PHE A 333 -26.10 -10.61 -3.49
N LYS A 334 -26.84 -10.77 -4.60
CA LYS A 334 -26.63 -11.92 -5.49
C LYS A 334 -25.22 -11.93 -6.07
N GLN A 335 -24.65 -10.77 -6.40
CA GLN A 335 -23.28 -10.70 -6.91
C GLN A 335 -22.23 -11.16 -5.89
N ILE A 336 -22.51 -11.07 -4.59
CA ILE A 336 -21.64 -11.63 -3.53
C ILE A 336 -21.56 -13.16 -3.60
N LEU A 337 -22.62 -13.84 -4.06
CA LEU A 337 -22.64 -15.30 -4.14
C LEU A 337 -21.81 -15.83 -5.32
N PHE A 338 -21.56 -14.99 -6.32
CA PHE A 338 -20.90 -15.38 -7.57
C PHE A 338 -19.46 -14.84 -7.70
N ASN A 339 -19.04 -13.91 -6.83
CA ASN A 339 -17.72 -13.28 -6.79
C ASN A 339 -17.03 -13.50 -5.45
#